data_AF-A0A1Q9YII0-F1
#
_entry.id   AF-A0A1Q9YII0-F1
#
_cell.length_a   1.000
_cell.length_b   1.000
_cell.length_c   1.000
_cell.angle_alpha   90.00
_cell.angle_beta   90.00
_cell.angle_gamma   90.00
#
_symmetry.space_group_name_H-M   'P 1'
#
loop_
_entity.id
_entity.type
_entity.pdbx_description
1 polymer ?
#
loop_
_entity_poly.entity_id
_entity_poly.type
_entity_poly.pdbx_seq_one_letter_code
_entity_poly.pdbx_strand_id
1 'polypeptide(L)'
;MRNSTQLENTDWQRTEEGWQTEFACPVVYLGDLSWIACDCSEPTEFFLNGEYLCSRDRGAGHISLSEHLRPGRNCLETRGGSGHPDISLLVTPRSHFRVHEEDRPSLGCSCSWVPGSGILKVQAQLADILPGDTLRLILRDPEGEILDQVEVNADRLDPVDLVTTRNVLWEGTTQPDRLELVAQLRRRGMVKDEIRLFTGLRTYSLDSHRNFLLNGHPYPLKGKVLEEPESLEDILAQGYNAVWDRSGQPAARLLEEADRLGLVVFSTIGDHDRQLSAAQGHVSLCFWVQEEGGLPSRDVTRLSLEVADLDLCGQEFTIGH
;
A
#
# COMPACT_ATOMS: atom_id res chain seq x y z
N MET A 1 -3.87 -6.76 0.51
CA MET A 1 -5.30 -7.12 0.64
C MET A 1 -5.51 -8.26 1.63
N ARG A 2 -6.41 -8.05 2.59
CA ARG A 2 -6.90 -9.03 3.57
C ARG A 2 -8.37 -9.29 3.28
N ASN A 3 -8.92 -10.42 3.70
CA ASN A 3 -10.37 -10.63 3.61
C ASN A 3 -11.09 -9.65 4.56
N SER A 4 -11.48 -8.50 4.03
CA SER A 4 -12.42 -7.57 4.63
C SER A 4 -13.74 -7.65 3.88
N THR A 5 -14.84 -7.55 4.60
CA THR A 5 -16.12 -7.31 3.97
C THR A 5 -16.17 -5.80 3.77
N GLN A 6 -16.04 -5.34 2.52
CA GLN A 6 -16.50 -3.98 2.22
C GLN A 6 -17.90 -3.86 2.80
N LEU A 7 -18.22 -2.70 3.36
CA LEU A 7 -19.61 -2.39 3.65
C LEU A 7 -20.31 -2.17 2.29
N GLU A 8 -20.34 -3.22 1.45
CA GLU A 8 -20.97 -3.22 0.14
C GLU A 8 -22.47 -3.00 0.39
N ASN A 9 -22.99 -1.89 -0.15
CA ASN A 9 -24.39 -1.47 -0.03
C ASN A 9 -24.84 -1.03 1.37
N THR A 10 -24.02 -0.26 2.06
CA THR A 10 -24.55 0.60 3.12
C THR A 10 -25.30 1.78 2.51
N ASP A 11 -26.62 1.86 2.74
CA ASP A 11 -27.45 3.03 2.47
C ASP A 11 -26.94 4.20 3.33
N TRP A 12 -25.86 4.85 2.89
CA TRP A 12 -25.34 6.03 3.56
C TRP A 12 -26.41 7.11 3.51
N GLN A 13 -26.81 7.57 4.70
CA GLN A 13 -27.79 8.62 4.86
C GLN A 13 -27.08 9.88 5.30
N ARG A 14 -27.34 10.98 4.60
CA ARG A 14 -26.86 12.29 5.00
C ARG A 14 -27.61 12.74 6.27
N THR A 15 -26.85 13.21 7.25
CA THR A 15 -27.37 13.80 8.49
C THR A 15 -27.09 15.31 8.49
N GLU A 16 -27.53 16.03 9.54
CA GLU A 16 -27.20 17.46 9.69
C GLU A 16 -25.69 17.70 9.86
N GLU A 17 -24.99 16.76 10.49
CA GLU A 17 -23.58 16.89 10.88
C GLU A 17 -22.61 16.05 10.01
N GLY A 18 -23.13 15.22 9.09
CA GLY A 18 -22.32 14.40 8.20
C GLY A 18 -23.09 13.27 7.54
N TRP A 19 -22.63 12.04 7.75
CA TRP A 19 -23.16 10.82 7.13
C TRP A 19 -23.29 9.70 8.15
N GLN A 20 -24.26 8.82 7.95
CA GLN A 20 -24.43 7.64 8.79
C GLN A 20 -24.75 6.40 7.97
N THR A 21 -24.43 5.24 8.52
CA THR A 21 -24.93 3.98 8.01
C THR A 21 -25.05 2.92 9.11
N GLU A 22 -25.83 1.89 8.84
CA GLU A 22 -26.05 0.78 9.76
C GLU A 22 -25.46 -0.52 9.24
N PHE A 23 -24.89 -1.30 10.14
CA PHE A 23 -24.39 -2.63 9.84
C PHE A 23 -24.73 -3.62 10.97
N ALA A 24 -24.85 -4.89 10.61
CA ALA A 24 -25.02 -5.95 11.59
C ALA A 24 -23.67 -6.26 12.27
N CYS A 25 -23.70 -6.48 13.58
CA CYS A 25 -22.54 -6.95 14.33
C CYS A 25 -21.99 -8.23 13.68
N PRO A 26 -20.70 -8.28 13.33
CA PRO A 26 -20.14 -9.45 12.69
C PRO A 26 -20.19 -10.65 13.65
N VAL A 27 -20.28 -11.85 13.08
CA VAL A 27 -20.11 -13.07 13.87
C VAL A 27 -18.63 -13.17 14.27
N VAL A 28 -18.36 -12.93 15.54
CA VAL A 28 -17.02 -12.98 16.14
C VAL A 28 -16.91 -14.17 17.09
N TYR A 29 -15.78 -14.87 17.06
CA TYR A 29 -15.45 -15.87 18.06
C TYR A 29 -14.73 -15.23 19.24
N LEU A 30 -14.60 -15.98 20.34
CA LEU A 30 -13.93 -15.50 21.53
C LEU A 30 -12.47 -15.10 21.23
N GLY A 31 -12.18 -13.80 21.41
CA GLY A 31 -10.86 -13.22 21.20
C GLY A 31 -10.62 -12.65 19.80
N ASP A 32 -11.61 -12.73 18.90
CA ASP A 32 -11.56 -12.00 17.64
C ASP A 32 -11.71 -10.49 17.89
N LEU A 33 -11.11 -9.69 17.00
CA LEU A 33 -11.14 -8.23 17.06
C LEU A 33 -11.82 -7.69 15.80
N SER A 34 -12.60 -6.63 15.97
CA SER A 34 -13.31 -5.98 14.88
C SER A 34 -12.77 -4.58 14.65
N TRP A 35 -12.63 -4.21 13.38
CA TRP A 35 -12.02 -2.98 12.93
C TRP A 35 -12.85 -2.38 11.79
N ILE A 36 -12.85 -1.06 11.71
CA ILE A 36 -13.11 -0.35 10.46
C ILE A 36 -11.77 -0.12 9.78
N ALA A 37 -11.65 -0.47 8.51
CA ALA A 37 -10.63 0.07 7.61
C ALA A 37 -11.25 1.26 6.88
N CYS A 38 -10.58 2.41 6.86
CA CYS A 38 -11.08 3.62 6.25
C CYS A 38 -9.98 4.38 5.50
N ASP A 39 -10.34 5.05 4.40
CA ASP A 39 -9.50 6.03 3.71
C ASP A 39 -10.20 7.40 3.69
N CYS A 40 -9.63 8.36 4.42
CA CYS A 40 -10.20 9.69 4.60
C CYS A 40 -9.58 10.68 3.60
N SER A 41 -10.39 11.25 2.71
CA SER A 41 -9.95 12.36 1.83
C SER A 41 -9.84 13.69 2.58
N GLU A 42 -10.54 13.83 3.71
CA GLU A 42 -10.62 15.04 4.53
C GLU A 42 -10.64 14.67 6.03
N PRO A 43 -10.33 15.61 6.94
CA PRO A 43 -10.46 15.37 8.37
C PRO A 43 -11.88 14.92 8.73
N THR A 44 -11.99 13.76 9.37
CA THR A 44 -13.26 13.06 9.61
C THR A 44 -13.30 12.55 11.05
N GLU A 45 -14.40 12.81 11.75
CA GLU A 45 -14.70 12.25 13.07
C GLU A 45 -15.60 11.03 12.94
N PHE A 46 -15.33 10.00 13.74
CA PHE A 46 -16.05 8.73 13.72
C PHE A 46 -16.78 8.50 15.03
N PHE A 47 -18.03 8.05 14.93
CA PHE A 47 -18.87 7.66 16.06
C PHE A 47 -19.49 6.30 15.79
N LEU A 48 -19.62 5.48 16.84
CA LEU A 48 -20.34 4.21 16.77
C LEU A 48 -21.43 4.21 17.84
N ASN A 49 -22.67 3.97 17.44
CA ASN A 49 -23.83 3.96 18.31
C ASN A 49 -23.99 5.25 19.15
N GLY A 50 -23.62 6.39 18.55
CA GLY A 50 -23.62 7.72 19.19
C GLY A 50 -22.43 8.00 20.11
N GLU A 51 -21.50 7.05 20.29
CA GLU A 51 -20.29 7.22 21.09
C GLU A 51 -19.10 7.59 20.19
N TYR A 52 -18.31 8.59 20.59
CA TYR A 52 -17.13 9.03 19.84
C TYR A 52 -16.04 7.97 19.86
N LEU A 53 -15.53 7.60 18.68
CA LEU A 53 -14.41 6.69 18.52
C LEU A 53 -13.08 7.44 18.44
N CYS A 54 -12.93 8.25 17.38
CA CYS A 54 -11.70 9.00 17.10
C CYS A 54 -11.95 10.05 16.02
N SER A 55 -11.01 10.99 15.88
CA SER A 55 -10.86 11.83 14.69
C SER A 55 -9.68 11.33 13.89
N ARG A 56 -9.80 11.35 12.57
CA ARG A 56 -8.71 11.08 11.65
C ARG A 56 -8.49 12.28 10.74
N ASP A 57 -7.22 12.57 10.50
CA ASP A 57 -6.84 13.42 9.38
C ASP A 57 -6.96 12.63 8.07
N ARG A 58 -6.32 13.11 7.00
CA ARG A 58 -6.35 12.45 5.68
C ARG A 58 -5.54 11.15 5.67
N GLY A 59 -5.97 10.21 4.83
CA GLY A 59 -5.29 8.96 4.50
C GLY A 59 -5.94 7.70 5.06
N ALA A 60 -5.36 6.56 4.70
CA ALA A 60 -5.84 5.24 5.07
C ALA A 60 -5.51 4.88 6.53
N GLY A 61 -6.19 3.86 7.05
CA GLY A 61 -5.86 3.23 8.33
C GLY A 61 -7.04 2.49 8.92
N HIS A 62 -6.95 2.20 10.22
CA HIS A 62 -7.93 1.37 10.91
C HIS A 62 -8.42 1.98 12.22
N ILE A 63 -9.63 1.60 12.63
CA ILE A 63 -10.26 2.02 13.89
C ILE A 63 -10.78 0.76 14.58
N SER A 64 -10.34 0.50 15.81
CA SER A 64 -10.86 -0.62 16.60
C SER A 64 -12.30 -0.37 17.03
N LEU A 65 -13.15 -1.38 16.89
CA LEU A 65 -14.56 -1.34 17.30
C LEU A 65 -14.86 -2.11 18.59
N SER A 66 -13.83 -2.78 19.13
CA SER A 66 -14.02 -3.86 20.10
C SER A 66 -14.72 -3.44 21.40
N GLU A 67 -14.62 -2.16 21.78
CA GLU A 67 -15.25 -1.63 23.00
C GLU A 67 -16.66 -1.05 22.77
N HIS A 68 -17.02 -0.77 21.51
CA HIS A 68 -18.23 0.01 21.16
C HIS A 68 -19.28 -0.82 20.39
N LEU A 69 -18.91 -2.01 19.91
CA LEU A 69 -19.82 -2.93 19.22
C LEU A 69 -20.87 -3.50 20.16
N ARG A 70 -22.12 -3.50 19.70
CA ARG A 70 -23.27 -4.09 20.39
C ARG A 70 -23.83 -5.26 19.59
N PRO A 71 -24.43 -6.27 20.25
CA PRO A 71 -25.17 -7.31 19.54
C PRO A 71 -26.29 -6.73 18.66
N GLY A 72 -26.49 -7.28 17.46
CA GLY A 72 -27.53 -6.80 16.54
C GLY A 72 -27.03 -5.68 15.62
N ARG A 73 -27.85 -4.64 15.40
CA ARG A 73 -27.51 -3.51 14.52
C ARG A 73 -26.64 -2.49 15.24
N ASN A 74 -25.66 -1.96 14.53
CA ASN A 74 -24.80 -0.86 14.97
C ASN A 74 -24.89 0.28 13.95
N CYS A 75 -24.87 1.53 14.43
CA CYS A 75 -24.86 2.73 13.60
C CYS A 75 -23.47 3.35 13.59
N LEU A 76 -22.85 3.45 12.43
CA LEU A 76 -21.61 4.20 12.21
C LEU A 76 -21.97 5.58 11.68
N GLU A 77 -21.48 6.62 12.34
CA GLU A 77 -21.60 8.00 11.90
C GLU A 77 -20.23 8.57 11.61
N THR A 78 -20.13 9.36 10.54
CA THR A 78 -18.96 10.16 10.20
C THR A 78 -19.36 11.63 10.15
N ARG A 79 -18.58 12.50 10.80
CA ARG A 79 -18.82 13.95 10.82
C ARG A 79 -17.60 14.69 10.29
N GLY A 80 -17.84 15.87 9.73
CA GLY A 80 -16.82 16.59 8.97
C GLY A 80 -16.70 16.06 7.53
N GLY A 81 -15.92 16.78 6.73
CA GLY A 81 -15.78 16.50 5.30
C GLY A 81 -17.04 16.79 4.47
N SER A 82 -16.87 16.72 3.16
CA SER A 82 -17.89 16.91 2.14
C SER A 82 -18.60 15.60 1.73
N GLY A 83 -18.02 14.45 2.07
CA GLY A 83 -18.51 13.11 1.74
C GLY A 83 -18.21 12.09 2.85
N HIS A 84 -18.70 10.85 2.68
CA HIS A 84 -18.32 9.73 3.55
C HIS A 84 -17.01 9.10 3.04
N PRO A 85 -16.10 8.66 3.92
CA PRO A 85 -14.90 7.94 3.50
C PRO A 85 -15.26 6.55 2.98
N ASP A 86 -14.34 5.95 2.21
CA ASP A 86 -14.45 4.55 1.83
C ASP A 86 -14.16 3.68 3.06
N ILE A 87 -15.12 2.83 3.45
CA ILE A 87 -15.04 2.03 4.68
C ILE A 87 -15.30 0.55 4.41
N SER A 88 -14.50 -0.30 5.06
CA SER A 88 -14.72 -1.74 5.14
C SER A 88 -14.73 -2.23 6.58
N LEU A 89 -15.54 -3.25 6.87
CA LEU A 89 -15.51 -3.97 8.13
C LEU A 89 -14.49 -5.11 8.05
N LEU A 90 -13.53 -5.11 8.96
CA LEU A 90 -12.51 -6.14 9.08
C LEU A 90 -12.67 -6.86 10.42
N VAL A 91 -12.70 -8.18 10.38
CA VAL A 91 -12.64 -9.02 11.58
C VAL A 91 -11.37 -9.84 11.52
N THR A 92 -10.59 -9.78 12.59
CA THR A 92 -9.36 -10.54 12.72
C THR A 92 -9.50 -11.57 13.82
N PRO A 93 -9.00 -12.80 13.62
CA PRO A 93 -8.92 -13.76 14.72
C PRO A 93 -8.00 -13.23 15.81
N ARG A 94 -8.02 -13.85 16.99
CA ARG A 94 -7.08 -13.51 18.08
C ARG A 94 -5.63 -13.43 17.60
N SER A 95 -5.09 -14.50 17.03
CA SER A 95 -3.73 -14.52 16.47
C SER A 95 -3.79 -14.12 15.00
N HIS A 96 -3.17 -13.01 14.64
CA HIS A 96 -3.40 -12.37 13.35
C HIS A 96 -2.22 -11.52 12.87
N PHE A 97 -2.17 -11.17 11.58
CA PHE A 97 -1.32 -10.09 11.08
C PHE A 97 -1.80 -8.77 11.68
N ARG A 98 -0.86 -8.03 12.28
CA ARG A 98 -1.14 -6.84 13.09
C ARG A 98 -1.93 -5.81 12.29
N VAL A 99 -3.05 -5.35 12.85
CA VAL A 99 -3.77 -4.19 12.30
C VAL A 99 -3.21 -2.93 12.96
N HIS A 100 -2.86 -1.93 12.17
CA HIS A 100 -2.35 -0.65 12.64
C HIS A 100 -3.44 0.41 12.51
N GLU A 101 -3.57 1.27 13.52
CA GLU A 101 -4.50 2.41 13.46
C GLU A 101 -4.07 3.43 12.39
N GLU A 102 -2.76 3.64 12.26
CA GLU A 102 -2.17 4.41 11.16
C GLU A 102 -2.01 3.56 9.89
N ASP A 103 -1.81 4.23 8.75
CA ASP A 103 -1.50 3.60 7.47
C ASP A 103 -0.10 2.96 7.48
N ARG A 104 -0.03 1.74 8.04
CA ARG A 104 1.21 0.98 8.15
C ARG A 104 1.00 -0.46 7.70
N PRO A 105 1.91 -1.00 6.87
CA PRO A 105 1.78 -2.36 6.39
C PRO A 105 2.15 -3.38 7.50
N SER A 106 1.32 -4.40 7.63
CA SER A 106 1.62 -5.58 8.46
C SER A 106 2.63 -6.54 7.80
N LEU A 107 2.92 -6.33 6.51
CA LEU A 107 3.82 -7.13 5.70
C LEU A 107 4.68 -6.22 4.84
N GLY A 108 5.97 -6.15 5.14
CA GLY A 108 6.96 -5.49 4.32
C GLY A 108 7.66 -6.49 3.40
N CYS A 109 7.94 -6.08 2.17
CA CYS A 109 8.74 -6.86 1.23
C CYS A 109 9.76 -5.93 0.56
N SER A 110 11.01 -6.36 0.52
CA SER A 110 12.04 -5.72 -0.29
C SER A 110 12.57 -6.71 -1.33
N CYS A 111 12.77 -6.21 -2.54
CA CYS A 111 13.15 -7.04 -3.68
C CYS A 111 14.55 -6.66 -4.14
N SER A 112 15.35 -7.68 -4.44
CA SER A 112 16.62 -7.53 -5.14
C SER A 112 16.64 -8.47 -6.33
N TRP A 113 17.20 -7.99 -7.44
CA TRP A 113 17.31 -8.76 -8.67
C TRP A 113 18.73 -8.68 -9.21
N VAL A 114 19.26 -9.84 -9.59
CA VAL A 114 20.41 -9.97 -10.50
C VAL A 114 19.99 -10.93 -11.62
N PRO A 115 20.58 -10.84 -12.82
CA PRO A 115 20.21 -11.74 -13.91
C PRO A 115 20.21 -13.21 -13.48
N GLY A 116 19.02 -13.83 -13.52
CA GLY A 116 18.80 -15.24 -13.16
C GLY A 116 18.49 -15.51 -11.68
N SER A 117 18.41 -14.49 -10.81
CA SER A 117 18.06 -14.67 -9.40
C SER A 117 17.39 -13.43 -8.81
N GLY A 118 16.15 -13.60 -8.35
CA GLY A 118 15.39 -12.66 -7.55
C GLY A 118 15.31 -13.13 -6.10
N ILE A 119 15.52 -12.20 -5.17
CA ILE A 119 15.36 -12.44 -3.73
C ILE A 119 14.37 -11.43 -3.18
N LEU A 120 13.34 -11.94 -2.52
CA LEU A 120 12.36 -11.17 -1.78
C LEU A 120 12.62 -11.37 -0.29
N LYS A 121 12.96 -10.30 0.42
CA LYS A 121 13.08 -10.33 1.89
C LYS A 121 11.77 -9.85 2.49
N VAL A 122 11.10 -10.75 3.19
CA VAL A 122 9.75 -10.54 3.73
C VAL A 122 9.80 -10.42 5.24
N GLN A 123 9.18 -9.36 5.77
CA GLN A 123 8.98 -9.16 7.20
C GLN A 123 7.50 -9.05 7.51
N ALA A 124 6.99 -9.92 8.37
CA ALA A 124 5.61 -9.85 8.86
C ALA A 124 5.57 -9.29 10.28
N GLN A 125 4.52 -8.52 10.57
CA GLN A 125 4.16 -8.07 11.91
C GLN A 125 2.93 -8.83 12.36
N LEU A 126 3.07 -9.59 13.44
CA LEU A 126 2.01 -10.44 13.98
C LEU A 126 1.56 -9.93 15.36
N ALA A 127 0.32 -10.27 15.73
CA ALA A 127 -0.30 -9.96 17.00
C ALA A 127 -0.83 -11.24 17.65
N ASP A 128 -0.66 -11.34 18.97
CA ASP A 128 -1.16 -12.42 19.84
C ASP A 128 -0.90 -13.84 19.31
N ILE A 129 0.28 -14.07 18.72
CA ILE A 129 0.74 -15.40 18.32
C ILE A 129 0.81 -16.34 19.53
N LEU A 130 0.44 -17.60 19.33
CA LEU A 130 0.54 -18.65 20.35
C LEU A 130 1.67 -19.64 20.01
N PRO A 131 2.19 -20.37 21.01
CA PRO A 131 3.16 -21.44 20.77
C PRO A 131 2.67 -22.45 19.71
N GLY A 132 3.52 -22.68 18.70
CA GLY A 132 3.21 -23.58 17.59
C GLY A 132 2.47 -22.94 16.42
N ASP A 133 2.25 -21.62 16.44
CA ASP A 133 1.86 -20.89 15.24
C ASP A 133 3.01 -20.83 14.24
N THR A 134 2.67 -20.95 12.95
CA THR A 134 3.62 -20.87 11.85
C THR A 134 3.22 -19.77 10.86
N LEU A 135 4.21 -19.10 10.28
CA LEU A 135 4.05 -18.20 9.16
C LEU A 135 4.45 -18.94 7.89
N ARG A 136 3.49 -19.11 6.98
CA ARG A 136 3.73 -19.65 5.64
C ARG A 136 3.70 -18.53 4.63
N LEU A 137 4.76 -18.42 3.84
CA LEU A 137 4.90 -17.45 2.76
C LEU A 137 4.92 -18.20 1.43
N ILE A 138 4.14 -17.74 0.46
CA ILE A 138 4.01 -18.32 -0.87
C ILE A 138 4.24 -17.18 -1.87
N LEU A 139 5.23 -17.35 -2.74
CA LEU A 139 5.49 -16.44 -3.85
C LEU A 139 4.91 -17.04 -5.13
N ARG A 140 4.15 -16.26 -5.89
CA ARG A 140 3.58 -16.67 -7.17
C ARG A 140 3.90 -15.70 -8.30
N ASP A 141 4.01 -16.24 -9.49
CA ASP A 141 4.04 -15.44 -10.72
C ASP A 141 2.63 -14.97 -11.13
N PRO A 142 2.50 -14.07 -12.12
CA PRO A 142 1.20 -13.59 -12.63
C PRO A 142 0.27 -14.70 -13.12
N GLU A 143 0.82 -15.82 -13.59
CA GLU A 143 0.07 -17.00 -14.00
C GLU A 143 -0.47 -17.81 -12.80
N GLY A 144 -0.02 -17.50 -11.58
CA GLY A 144 -0.42 -18.14 -10.33
C GLY A 144 0.44 -19.35 -9.94
N GLU A 145 1.51 -19.64 -10.69
CA GLU A 145 2.45 -20.71 -10.37
C GLU A 145 3.31 -20.34 -9.17
N ILE A 146 3.53 -21.32 -8.29
CA ILE A 146 4.33 -21.11 -7.09
C ILE A 146 5.81 -21.07 -7.48
N LEU A 147 6.43 -19.90 -7.28
CA LEU A 147 7.86 -19.68 -7.51
C LEU A 147 8.70 -20.15 -6.34
N ASP A 148 8.25 -19.90 -5.12
CA ASP A 148 8.88 -20.35 -3.88
C ASP A 148 7.86 -20.41 -2.75
N GLN A 149 8.17 -21.22 -1.74
CA GLN A 149 7.35 -21.32 -0.55
C GLN A 149 8.17 -21.74 0.67
N VAL A 150 7.99 -21.01 1.76
CA VAL A 150 8.63 -21.28 3.05
C VAL A 150 7.59 -21.28 4.18
N GLU A 151 7.79 -22.15 5.18
CA GLU A 151 7.03 -22.11 6.44
C GLU A 151 8.01 -22.05 7.61
N VAL A 152 7.85 -21.05 8.49
CA VAL A 152 8.68 -20.80 9.66
C VAL A 152 7.83 -20.64 10.91
N ASN A 153 8.44 -20.69 12.09
CA ASN A 153 7.75 -20.33 13.33
C ASN A 153 7.32 -18.86 13.32
N ALA A 154 6.12 -18.58 13.81
CA ALA A 154 5.56 -17.23 13.82
C ALA A 154 6.24 -16.26 14.81
N ASP A 155 7.00 -16.77 15.79
CA ASP A 155 7.75 -15.98 16.77
C ASP A 155 9.12 -15.51 16.25
N ARG A 156 9.45 -15.81 15.00
CA ARG A 156 10.67 -15.36 14.34
C ARG A 156 10.69 -13.83 14.22
N LEU A 157 11.82 -13.23 14.57
CA LEU A 157 12.06 -11.79 14.42
C LEU A 157 12.72 -11.43 13.09
N ASP A 158 13.61 -12.29 12.59
CA ASP A 158 14.36 -12.04 11.36
C ASP A 158 13.48 -12.16 10.10
N PRO A 159 13.75 -11.36 9.05
CA PRO A 159 13.13 -11.53 7.75
C PRO A 159 13.29 -12.96 7.20
N VAL A 160 12.36 -13.32 6.32
CA VAL A 160 12.37 -14.59 5.56
C VAL A 160 12.66 -14.27 4.10
N ASP A 161 13.64 -14.96 3.54
CA ASP A 161 13.98 -14.84 2.13
C ASP A 161 13.15 -15.84 1.30
N LEU A 162 12.53 -15.35 0.23
CA LEU A 162 11.98 -16.16 -0.86
C LEU A 162 12.84 -15.92 -2.10
N VAL A 163 13.16 -16.98 -2.83
CA VAL A 163 14.09 -16.94 -3.96
C VAL A 163 13.43 -17.48 -5.21
N THR A 164 13.61 -16.80 -6.33
CA THR A 164 13.16 -17.27 -7.64
C THR A 164 14.23 -17.09 -8.68
N THR A 165 14.35 -18.04 -9.60
CA THR A 165 15.19 -17.90 -10.81
C THR A 165 14.37 -17.50 -12.04
N ARG A 166 13.04 -17.35 -11.90
CA ARG A 166 12.17 -16.89 -12.97
C ARG A 166 12.37 -15.40 -13.20
N ASN A 167 12.47 -15.03 -14.48
CA ASN A 167 12.62 -13.65 -14.90
C ASN A 167 11.25 -12.98 -15.08
N VAL A 168 10.53 -12.79 -13.98
CA VAL A 168 9.26 -12.05 -13.95
C VAL A 168 9.57 -10.65 -13.45
N LEU A 169 10.04 -9.80 -14.36
CA LEU A 169 10.43 -8.44 -14.05
C LEU A 169 9.25 -7.50 -14.23
N TRP A 170 9.19 -6.50 -13.36
CA TRP A 170 8.38 -5.32 -13.60
C TRP A 170 9.17 -4.40 -14.53
N GLU A 171 8.70 -4.24 -15.76
CA GLU A 171 9.36 -3.50 -16.86
C GLU A 171 8.51 -2.29 -17.29
N GLY A 172 8.05 -1.53 -16.29
CA GLY A 172 7.27 -0.32 -16.51
C GLY A 172 6.00 -0.58 -17.32
N THR A 173 5.61 0.37 -18.15
CA THR A 173 4.37 0.29 -18.94
C THR A 173 4.42 -0.77 -20.04
N THR A 174 5.60 -1.30 -20.36
CA THR A 174 5.77 -2.32 -21.41
C THR A 174 5.40 -3.72 -20.94
N GLN A 175 5.72 -4.05 -19.68
CA GLN A 175 5.38 -5.32 -19.05
C GLN A 175 5.30 -5.10 -17.52
N PRO A 176 4.13 -4.67 -17.00
CA PRO A 176 3.94 -4.34 -15.59
C PRO A 176 3.65 -5.59 -14.73
N ASP A 177 4.40 -6.67 -14.97
CA ASP A 177 4.17 -7.95 -14.28
C ASP A 177 4.43 -7.81 -12.77
N ARG A 178 3.55 -8.41 -11.97
CA ARG A 178 3.62 -8.37 -10.50
C ARG A 178 3.55 -9.78 -9.93
N LEU A 179 4.46 -10.06 -9.02
CA LEU A 179 4.44 -11.24 -8.19
C LEU A 179 3.40 -11.10 -7.08
N GLU A 180 2.67 -12.18 -6.79
CA GLU A 180 1.79 -12.27 -5.63
C GLU A 180 2.55 -12.90 -4.46
N LEU A 181 2.67 -12.17 -3.36
CA LEU A 181 3.12 -12.70 -2.07
C LEU A 181 1.91 -12.99 -1.19
N VAL A 182 1.66 -14.26 -0.90
CA VAL A 182 0.63 -14.69 0.03
C VAL A 182 1.28 -15.05 1.37
N ALA A 183 0.88 -14.37 2.44
CA ALA A 183 1.32 -14.65 3.79
C ALA A 183 0.16 -15.24 4.61
N GLN A 184 0.36 -16.43 5.14
CA GLN A 184 -0.63 -17.18 5.93
C GLN A 184 -0.12 -17.40 7.35
N LEU A 185 -0.84 -16.91 8.34
CA LEU A 185 -0.65 -17.33 9.73
C LEU A 185 -1.43 -18.63 9.94
N ARG A 186 -0.75 -19.68 10.38
CA ARG A 186 -1.31 -21.03 10.50
C ARG A 186 -1.17 -21.56 11.92
N ARG A 187 -2.13 -22.40 12.31
CA ARG A 187 -2.08 -23.19 13.55
C ARG A 187 -2.57 -24.60 13.28
N ARG A 188 -1.76 -25.60 13.62
CA ARG A 188 -2.08 -27.03 13.40
C ARG A 188 -2.53 -27.31 11.95
N GLY A 189 -1.84 -26.71 10.99
CA GLY A 189 -2.12 -26.84 9.56
C GLY A 189 -3.31 -26.04 9.03
N MET A 190 -4.11 -25.38 9.89
CA MET A 190 -5.22 -24.53 9.47
C MET A 190 -4.76 -23.08 9.31
N VAL A 191 -5.14 -22.43 8.20
CA VAL A 191 -4.97 -20.98 8.03
C VAL A 191 -5.90 -20.28 9.02
N LYS A 192 -5.32 -19.40 9.84
CA LYS A 192 -6.06 -18.55 10.77
C LYS A 192 -6.31 -17.19 10.17
N ASP A 193 -5.31 -16.67 9.48
CA ASP A 193 -5.35 -15.35 8.88
C ASP A 193 -4.46 -15.31 7.64
N GLU A 194 -4.84 -14.50 6.66
CA GLU A 194 -4.14 -14.38 5.38
C GLU A 194 -4.14 -12.93 4.91
N ILE A 195 -2.98 -12.48 4.48
CA ILE A 195 -2.83 -11.22 3.76
C ILE A 195 -2.03 -11.45 2.49
N ARG A 196 -2.30 -10.61 1.50
CA ARG A 196 -1.66 -10.64 0.19
C ARG A 196 -1.04 -9.31 -0.13
N LEU A 197 0.11 -9.35 -0.78
CA LEU A 197 0.83 -8.20 -1.28
C LEU A 197 1.21 -8.47 -2.74
N PHE A 198 1.11 -7.47 -3.59
CA PHE A 198 1.70 -7.54 -4.92
C PHE A 198 3.04 -6.82 -4.89
N THR A 199 4.06 -7.44 -5.48
CA THR A 199 5.39 -6.85 -5.58
C THR A 199 5.96 -7.05 -6.99
N GLY A 200 7.07 -6.40 -7.33
CA GLY A 200 7.72 -6.55 -8.63
C GLY A 200 9.24 -6.66 -8.47
N LEU A 201 9.86 -7.56 -9.23
CA LEU A 201 11.31 -7.62 -9.33
C LEU A 201 11.76 -6.56 -10.33
N ARG A 202 12.58 -5.62 -9.86
CA ARG A 202 13.16 -4.59 -10.71
C ARG A 202 14.43 -4.02 -10.11
N THR A 203 15.31 -3.53 -10.96
CA THR A 203 16.39 -2.61 -10.59
C THR A 203 16.20 -1.30 -11.33
N TYR A 204 16.71 -0.22 -10.77
CA TYR A 204 16.64 1.09 -11.41
C TYR A 204 17.82 1.94 -10.97
N SER A 205 18.23 2.86 -11.83
CA SER A 205 19.35 3.75 -11.58
C SER A 205 19.31 4.94 -12.54
N LEU A 206 20.14 5.94 -12.27
CA LEU A 206 20.47 6.97 -13.24
C LEU A 206 21.86 6.67 -13.83
N ASP A 207 22.04 6.86 -15.13
CA ASP A 207 23.36 6.79 -15.74
C ASP A 207 24.21 8.04 -15.43
N SER A 208 25.44 8.12 -15.96
CA SER A 208 26.33 9.27 -15.75
C SER A 208 25.82 10.60 -16.33
N HIS A 209 24.84 10.55 -17.23
CA HIS A 209 24.17 11.69 -17.83
C HIS A 209 22.81 11.97 -17.16
N ARG A 210 22.51 11.28 -16.07
CA ARG A 210 21.23 11.32 -15.35
C ARG A 210 20.04 10.81 -16.16
N ASN A 211 20.28 10.00 -17.20
CA ASN A 211 19.20 9.28 -17.88
C ASN A 211 18.69 8.15 -16.99
N PHE A 212 17.38 7.92 -17.06
CA PHE A 212 16.74 6.87 -16.30
C PHE A 212 17.01 5.48 -16.90
N LEU A 213 17.42 4.54 -16.06
CA LEU A 213 17.57 3.14 -16.41
C LEU A 213 16.58 2.28 -15.61
N LEU A 214 15.82 1.44 -16.31
CA LEU A 214 14.99 0.39 -15.73
C LEU A 214 15.58 -0.97 -16.11
N ASN A 215 15.83 -1.82 -15.12
CA ASN A 215 16.45 -3.13 -15.29
C ASN A 215 17.77 -3.11 -16.08
N GLY A 216 18.51 -2.00 -15.99
CA GLY A 216 19.77 -1.77 -16.69
C GLY A 216 19.63 -1.23 -18.12
N HIS A 217 18.42 -1.01 -18.61
CA HIS A 217 18.14 -0.50 -19.95
C HIS A 217 17.64 0.95 -19.90
N PRO A 218 18.00 1.80 -20.89
CA PRO A 218 17.44 3.14 -21.01
C PRO A 218 15.91 3.10 -21.06
N TYR A 219 15.28 3.84 -20.16
CA TYR A 219 13.83 3.96 -20.07
C TYR A 219 13.46 5.44 -19.95
N PRO A 220 13.40 6.18 -21.08
CA PRO A 220 13.09 7.60 -21.09
C PRO A 220 11.74 7.86 -20.44
N LEU A 221 11.71 8.80 -19.50
CA LEU A 221 10.48 9.14 -18.80
C LEU A 221 9.81 10.33 -19.46
N LYS A 222 8.54 10.14 -19.83
CA LYS A 222 7.61 11.20 -20.17
C LYS A 222 6.51 11.17 -19.11
N GLY A 223 6.52 12.14 -18.23
CA GLY A 223 5.65 12.19 -17.08
C GLY A 223 4.65 13.34 -17.10
N LYS A 224 3.60 13.20 -16.28
CA LYS A 224 2.60 14.24 -16.04
C LYS A 224 2.53 14.60 -14.55
N VAL A 225 2.51 15.88 -14.22
CA VAL A 225 2.28 16.40 -12.87
C VAL A 225 0.79 16.32 -12.57
N LEU A 226 0.44 15.72 -11.43
CA LEU A 226 -0.93 15.58 -10.96
C LEU A 226 -1.31 16.80 -10.11
N GLU A 227 -2.24 17.62 -10.60
CA GLU A 227 -2.80 18.75 -9.85
C GLU A 227 -4.17 18.40 -9.24
N GLU A 228 -4.92 17.54 -9.91
CA GLU A 228 -6.19 16.98 -9.45
C GLU A 228 -6.19 15.45 -9.69
N PRO A 229 -7.08 14.68 -9.03
CA PRO A 229 -7.23 13.26 -9.32
C PRO A 229 -7.60 13.02 -10.79
N GLU A 230 -6.69 12.40 -11.54
CA GLU A 230 -6.88 12.02 -12.94
C GLU A 230 -6.82 10.49 -13.10
N SER A 231 -7.48 9.98 -14.14
CA SER A 231 -7.41 8.58 -14.52
C SER A 231 -6.01 8.22 -15.01
N LEU A 232 -5.34 7.27 -14.33
CA LEU A 232 -4.00 6.84 -14.74
C LEU A 232 -4.03 6.09 -16.08
N GLU A 233 -5.13 5.44 -16.42
CA GLU A 233 -5.33 4.83 -17.73
C GLU A 233 -5.38 5.87 -18.85
N ASP A 234 -6.04 7.01 -18.62
CA ASP A 234 -6.10 8.09 -19.60
C ASP A 234 -4.73 8.77 -19.76
N ILE A 235 -3.98 8.91 -18.67
CA ILE A 235 -2.59 9.39 -18.69
C ILE A 235 -1.73 8.42 -19.51
N LEU A 236 -1.83 7.12 -19.26
CA LEU A 236 -1.11 6.10 -20.03
C LEU A 236 -1.50 6.14 -21.52
N ALA A 237 -2.78 6.29 -21.83
CA ALA A 237 -3.28 6.38 -23.20
C ALA A 237 -2.77 7.61 -23.96
N GLN A 238 -2.44 8.70 -23.25
CA GLN A 238 -1.78 9.88 -23.80
C GLN A 238 -0.27 9.69 -24.03
N GLY A 239 0.28 8.52 -23.68
CA GLY A 239 1.68 8.15 -23.91
C GLY A 239 2.62 8.56 -22.77
N TYR A 240 2.10 8.92 -21.60
CA TYR A 240 2.92 9.12 -20.41
C TYR A 240 3.25 7.78 -19.75
N ASN A 241 4.47 7.65 -19.24
CA ASN A 241 4.93 6.47 -18.49
C ASN A 241 5.36 6.81 -17.05
N ALA A 242 5.12 8.05 -16.62
CA ALA A 242 5.35 8.50 -15.26
C ALA A 242 4.28 9.51 -14.81
N VAL A 243 4.11 9.62 -13.51
CA VAL A 243 3.28 10.65 -12.88
C VAL A 243 4.03 11.29 -11.73
N TRP A 244 3.75 12.56 -11.43
CA TRP A 244 4.30 13.24 -10.27
C TRP A 244 3.20 13.77 -9.38
N ASP A 245 3.05 13.17 -8.19
CA ASP A 245 2.25 13.71 -7.12
C ASP A 245 3.05 14.73 -6.28
N ARG A 246 2.65 16.01 -6.35
CA ARG A 246 3.32 17.08 -5.59
C ARG A 246 2.87 17.17 -4.14
N SER A 247 1.88 16.39 -3.71
CA SER A 247 1.41 16.41 -2.32
C SER A 247 2.48 15.96 -1.32
N GLY A 248 3.46 15.17 -1.79
CA GLY A 248 4.47 14.53 -0.96
C GLY A 248 3.96 13.30 -0.20
N GLN A 249 2.67 12.95 -0.33
CA GLN A 249 2.01 11.83 0.32
C GLN A 249 1.06 11.16 -0.66
N PRO A 250 1.59 10.42 -1.66
CA PRO A 250 0.75 9.73 -2.63
C PRO A 250 -0.19 8.76 -1.93
N ALA A 251 -1.47 8.84 -2.26
CA ALA A 251 -2.48 7.95 -1.73
C ALA A 251 -2.18 6.49 -2.16
N ALA A 252 -2.46 5.51 -1.29
CA ALA A 252 -2.23 4.10 -1.58
C ALA A 252 -2.88 3.67 -2.91
N ARG A 253 -4.10 4.14 -3.20
CA ARG A 253 -4.80 3.86 -4.46
C ARG A 253 -4.02 4.33 -5.70
N LEU A 254 -3.38 5.50 -5.63
CA LEU A 254 -2.54 6.01 -6.73
C LEU A 254 -1.36 5.06 -6.98
N LEU A 255 -0.71 4.61 -5.90
CA LEU A 255 0.43 3.70 -5.97
C LEU A 255 0.00 2.32 -6.49
N GLU A 256 -1.08 1.73 -5.99
CA GLU A 256 -1.59 0.43 -6.46
C GLU A 256 -1.96 0.45 -7.95
N GLU A 257 -2.55 1.54 -8.42
CA GLU A 257 -2.93 1.73 -9.81
C GLU A 257 -1.69 1.92 -10.69
N ALA A 258 -0.72 2.73 -10.24
CA ALA A 258 0.55 2.91 -10.93
C ALA A 258 1.33 1.59 -11.03
N ASP A 259 1.35 0.78 -9.96
CA ASP A 259 1.96 -0.56 -9.95
C ASP A 259 1.37 -1.45 -11.05
N ARG A 260 0.03 -1.43 -11.17
CA ARG A 260 -0.75 -2.24 -12.12
C ARG A 260 -0.50 -1.80 -13.56
N LEU A 261 -0.38 -0.50 -13.79
CA LEU A 261 -0.22 0.09 -15.11
C LEU A 261 1.24 0.22 -15.56
N GLY A 262 2.20 0.00 -14.66
CA GLY A 262 3.61 0.13 -15.00
C GLY A 262 4.14 1.56 -14.94
N LEU A 263 3.42 2.47 -14.28
CA LEU A 263 3.81 3.88 -14.19
C LEU A 263 4.88 4.09 -13.11
N VAL A 264 5.87 4.93 -13.43
CA VAL A 264 6.84 5.42 -12.44
C VAL A 264 6.23 6.59 -11.69
N VAL A 265 6.28 6.58 -10.35
CA VAL A 265 5.68 7.62 -9.51
C VAL A 265 6.75 8.53 -8.94
N PHE A 266 6.60 9.82 -9.16
CA PHE A 266 7.39 10.85 -8.51
C PHE A 266 6.56 11.44 -7.38
N SER A 267 7.20 11.72 -6.26
CA SER A 267 6.59 12.40 -5.13
C SER A 267 7.54 13.49 -4.64
N THR A 268 7.01 14.66 -4.33
CA THR A 268 7.82 15.73 -3.71
C THR A 268 8.33 15.26 -2.34
N ILE A 269 9.57 15.60 -1.95
CA ILE A 269 10.12 15.27 -0.62
C ILE A 269 9.25 15.91 0.46
N GLY A 270 8.93 15.11 1.49
CA GLY A 270 8.10 15.50 2.62
C GLY A 270 8.61 14.86 3.91
N ASP A 271 7.70 14.40 4.76
CA ASP A 271 8.04 13.64 5.96
C ASP A 271 8.57 12.25 5.58
N HIS A 272 9.89 12.05 5.75
CA HIS A 272 10.61 10.87 5.32
C HIS A 272 10.07 9.56 5.91
N ASP A 273 9.69 9.54 7.19
CA ASP A 273 9.22 8.32 7.85
C ASP A 273 7.84 7.91 7.32
N ARG A 274 6.96 8.90 7.11
CA ARG A 274 5.64 8.67 6.49
C ARG A 274 5.78 8.21 5.04
N GLN A 275 6.70 8.82 4.31
CA GLN A 275 6.99 8.51 2.92
C GLN A 275 7.52 7.08 2.72
N LEU A 276 8.46 6.66 3.58
CA LEU A 276 8.93 5.28 3.58
C LEU A 276 7.82 4.29 3.95
N SER A 277 6.94 4.64 4.90
CA SER A 277 5.80 3.79 5.26
C SER A 277 4.81 3.63 4.10
N ALA A 278 4.45 4.73 3.43
CA ALA A 278 3.52 4.72 2.30
C ALA A 278 4.09 3.96 1.09
N ALA A 279 5.41 4.00 0.85
CA ALA A 279 6.04 3.25 -0.23
C ALA A 279 6.25 1.75 0.10
N GLN A 280 6.20 1.37 1.39
CA GLN A 280 6.39 -0.02 1.80
C GLN A 280 5.22 -0.88 1.35
N GLY A 281 5.46 -1.70 0.32
CA GLY A 281 4.48 -2.65 -0.21
C GLY A 281 4.03 -2.36 -1.63
N HIS A 282 4.42 -1.23 -2.21
CA HIS A 282 4.13 -0.91 -3.61
C HIS A 282 5.32 -1.24 -4.53
N VAL A 283 4.99 -1.52 -5.79
CA VAL A 283 5.94 -1.88 -6.86
C VAL A 283 6.55 -0.64 -7.49
N SER A 284 5.75 0.40 -7.64
CA SER A 284 6.05 1.66 -8.29
C SER A 284 7.29 2.27 -7.67
N LEU A 285 8.15 2.77 -8.54
CA LEU A 285 9.39 3.39 -8.15
C LEU A 285 9.05 4.80 -7.68
N CYS A 286 8.86 4.99 -6.37
CA CYS A 286 8.69 6.32 -5.78
C CYS A 286 10.01 7.08 -5.80
N PHE A 287 10.14 8.03 -6.72
CA PHE A 287 11.24 8.99 -6.74
C PHE A 287 10.90 10.19 -5.89
N TRP A 288 11.83 10.58 -5.03
CA TRP A 288 11.67 11.76 -4.22
C TRP A 288 12.26 12.97 -4.95
N VAL A 289 11.41 13.95 -5.26
CA VAL A 289 11.81 15.18 -5.94
C VAL A 289 12.03 16.29 -4.92
N GLN A 290 13.21 16.89 -4.94
CA GLN A 290 13.54 18.03 -4.10
C GLN A 290 13.20 19.34 -4.82
N GLU A 291 12.19 20.05 -4.32
CA GLU A 291 11.89 21.43 -4.77
C GLU A 291 12.90 22.44 -4.19
N GLU A 292 13.09 23.57 -4.88
CA GLU A 292 14.05 24.60 -4.49
C GLU A 292 13.81 25.11 -3.05
N GLY A 293 14.86 25.08 -2.21
CA GLY A 293 14.82 25.58 -0.84
C GLY A 293 14.49 24.54 0.25
N GLY A 294 14.21 23.28 -0.11
CA GLY A 294 14.05 22.18 0.86
C GLY A 294 15.38 21.79 1.53
N LEU A 295 15.40 21.66 2.85
CA LEU A 295 16.57 21.14 3.59
C LEU A 295 16.74 19.63 3.30
N PRO A 296 17.94 19.15 2.91
CA PRO A 296 18.15 17.73 2.69
C PRO A 296 18.08 16.98 4.03
N SER A 297 17.15 16.03 4.16
CA SER A 297 17.21 15.08 5.27
C SER A 297 18.38 14.12 5.02
N ARG A 298 19.16 13.84 6.07
CA ARG A 298 20.46 13.16 5.97
C ARG A 298 20.40 11.69 5.53
N ASP A 299 19.22 11.10 5.41
CA ASP A 299 19.02 9.66 5.16
C ASP A 299 18.26 9.34 3.86
N VAL A 300 18.16 10.28 2.90
CA VAL A 300 17.62 9.96 1.56
C VAL A 300 18.65 9.17 0.76
N THR A 301 18.77 7.88 1.03
CA THR A 301 19.73 7.01 0.34
C THR A 301 19.30 6.78 -1.12
N ARG A 302 20.15 7.30 -2.03
CA ARG A 302 20.46 6.89 -3.41
C ARG A 302 19.65 7.43 -4.60
N LEU A 303 18.39 7.84 -4.50
CA LEU A 303 17.59 8.16 -5.70
C LEU A 303 16.65 9.37 -5.51
N SER A 304 17.19 10.49 -5.04
CA SER A 304 16.52 11.80 -5.12
C SER A 304 16.93 12.54 -6.40
N LEU A 305 15.97 13.24 -6.99
CA LEU A 305 16.20 14.15 -8.12
C LEU A 305 15.94 15.57 -7.66
N GLU A 306 16.77 16.51 -8.11
CA GLU A 306 16.44 17.92 -7.98
C GLU A 306 15.45 18.27 -9.09
N VAL A 307 14.54 19.22 -8.84
CA VAL A 307 13.64 19.73 -9.89
C VAL A 307 14.41 20.19 -11.13
N ALA A 308 15.62 20.71 -10.95
CA ALA A 308 16.50 21.13 -12.04
C ALA A 308 16.99 19.98 -12.94
N ASP A 309 16.86 18.73 -12.50
CA ASP A 309 17.16 17.54 -13.31
C ASP A 309 15.99 17.14 -14.23
N LEU A 310 14.84 17.79 -14.10
CA LEU A 310 13.64 17.54 -14.89
C LEU A 310 13.46 18.64 -15.93
N ASP A 311 13.21 18.26 -17.19
CA ASP A 311 12.73 19.22 -18.18
C ASP A 311 11.22 19.40 -18.01
N LEU A 312 10.82 20.49 -17.37
CA LEU A 312 9.44 20.80 -17.00
C LEU A 312 8.80 21.81 -17.96
N CYS A 313 7.68 21.43 -18.57
CA CYS A 313 6.88 22.31 -19.43
C CYS A 313 5.40 22.20 -19.07
N GLY A 314 4.89 23.17 -18.29
CA GLY A 314 3.52 23.14 -17.78
C GLY A 314 3.32 21.95 -16.83
N GLN A 315 2.37 21.07 -17.16
CA GLN A 315 2.10 19.83 -16.42
C GLN A 315 2.92 18.64 -16.93
N GLU A 316 3.77 18.80 -17.95
CA GLU A 316 4.59 17.72 -18.49
C GLU A 316 6.02 17.80 -17.93
N PHE A 317 6.65 16.65 -17.72
CA PHE A 317 8.06 16.55 -17.38
C PHE A 317 8.76 15.42 -18.13
N THR A 318 10.05 15.54 -18.39
CA THR A 318 10.85 14.45 -18.96
C THR A 318 12.16 14.21 -18.23
N ILE A 319 12.64 12.96 -18.28
CA ILE A 319 14.00 12.56 -17.90
C ILE A 319 14.57 11.69 -19.02
N GLY A 320 15.72 12.10 -19.55
CA GLY A 320 16.44 11.38 -20.59
C GLY A 320 16.25 11.98 -21.97
N HIS A 321 17.04 13.02 -22.25
CA HIS A 321 17.26 13.59 -23.57
C HIS A 321 18.74 13.89 -23.78
#